data_AF-A0A670Y0X2-F1
#
_entry.id   AF-A0A670Y0X2-F1
#
_cell.length_a   1.000
_cell.length_b   1.000
_cell.length_c   1.000
_cell.angle_alpha   90.00
_cell.angle_beta   90.00
_cell.angle_gamma   90.00
#
_symmetry.space_group_name_H-M   'P 1'
#
loop_
_entity.id
_entity.type
_entity.pdbx_description
1 polymer ?
#
loop_
_entity_poly.entity_id
_entity_poly.type
_entity_poly.pdbx_seq_one_letter_code
_entity_poly.pdbx_strand_id
1 'polypeptide(L)'
;QSLDAIDGKQARRTNSSSPLGELFDHGCDSLSTVFVVLGTCIAVQLGTNPDWMFFCCFAGTFMFYCAHWQTYVSGTMRFGIIDVTEVQVFIIIMHLLAAIGGPTFWQTMIPVLNIHMKILPAICTVAGTIFSCTNYFGVIFTGGVGKNGSTIAGTSVLSPFLHIGTVITLAAMIYKKSAVELFEKHPCLYILTFGFVSAKITNKLVVAHMTKSEMHLHDTAFIGPALLFLDQYFNSFIDEYIVLWIALIFSLFDLLRYCVSVCNQIASHLHISVFKIKTYSTYSNHH
;
A
#
# COMPACT_ATOMS: atom_id res chain seq x y z
N GLN A 1 -4.89 -9.29 -9.33
CA GLN A 1 -4.09 -8.64 -10.39
C GLN A 1 -4.62 -8.89 -11.80
N SER A 2 -4.48 -10.06 -12.45
CA SER A 2 -5.03 -10.20 -13.82
C SER A 2 -6.54 -10.01 -13.92
N LEU A 3 -7.31 -10.51 -12.94
CA LEU A 3 -8.76 -10.29 -12.86
C LEU A 3 -9.12 -8.84 -12.50
N ASP A 4 -8.24 -8.17 -11.77
CA ASP A 4 -8.36 -6.78 -11.34
C ASP A 4 -8.29 -5.88 -12.58
N ALA A 5 -7.18 -5.97 -13.33
CA ALA A 5 -6.91 -5.16 -14.53
C ALA A 5 -7.91 -5.32 -15.70
N ILE A 6 -8.86 -6.26 -15.60
CA ILE A 6 -9.95 -6.41 -16.57
C ILE A 6 -11.09 -5.42 -16.29
N ASP A 7 -11.23 -4.93 -15.06
CA ASP A 7 -12.33 -4.07 -14.62
C ASP A 7 -12.42 -2.76 -15.41
N GLY A 8 -11.29 -2.08 -15.68
CA GLY A 8 -11.24 -0.83 -16.42
C GLY A 8 -11.50 -1.03 -17.91
N LYS A 9 -11.08 -2.18 -18.47
CA LYS A 9 -11.45 -2.56 -19.85
C LYS A 9 -12.95 -2.81 -19.95
N GLN A 10 -13.52 -3.51 -18.97
CA GLN A 10 -14.95 -3.78 -18.92
C GLN A 10 -15.74 -2.48 -18.72
N ALA A 11 -15.32 -1.59 -17.81
CA ALA A 11 -15.96 -0.31 -17.54
C ALA A 11 -16.00 0.59 -18.79
N ARG A 12 -14.91 0.64 -19.58
CA ARG A 12 -14.89 1.33 -20.87
C ARG A 12 -15.85 0.69 -21.87
N ARG A 13 -15.87 -0.64 -21.96
CA ARG A 13 -16.76 -1.38 -22.87
C ARG A 13 -18.24 -1.15 -22.55
N THR A 14 -18.59 -1.05 -21.27
CA THR A 14 -19.97 -0.85 -20.80
C THR A 14 -20.33 0.62 -20.58
N ASN A 15 -19.45 1.56 -20.91
CA ASN A 15 -19.61 3.00 -20.64
C ASN A 15 -19.97 3.29 -19.16
N SER A 16 -19.34 2.56 -18.23
CA SER A 16 -19.56 2.65 -16.79
C SER A 16 -18.33 3.10 -16.01
N SER A 17 -17.35 3.72 -16.68
CA SER A 17 -16.19 4.34 -16.01
C SER A 17 -16.64 5.43 -15.05
N SER A 18 -16.12 5.43 -13.83
CA SER A 18 -16.48 6.41 -12.81
C SER A 18 -15.35 6.62 -11.79
N PRO A 19 -15.32 7.76 -11.08
CA PRO A 19 -14.44 7.98 -9.93
C PRO A 19 -14.57 6.85 -8.88
N LEU A 20 -15.78 6.35 -8.64
CA LEU A 20 -15.96 5.23 -7.70
C LEU A 20 -15.19 3.98 -8.11
N GLY A 21 -15.16 3.66 -9.40
CA GLY A 21 -14.43 2.51 -9.93
C GLY A 21 -12.93 2.66 -9.71
N GLU A 22 -12.37 3.84 -10.02
CA GLU A 22 -10.95 4.16 -9.79
C GLU A 22 -10.57 4.07 -8.30
N LEU A 23 -11.42 4.60 -7.40
CA LEU A 23 -11.20 4.46 -5.96
C LEU A 23 -11.24 3.00 -5.50
N PHE A 24 -12.15 2.19 -6.05
CA PHE A 24 -12.30 0.79 -5.67
C PHE A 24 -11.10 -0.05 -6.12
N ASP A 25 -10.65 0.14 -7.35
CA ASP A 25 -9.44 -0.48 -7.94
C ASP A 25 -8.21 -0.18 -7.06
N HIS A 26 -7.88 1.11 -6.88
CA HIS A 26 -6.74 1.53 -6.06
C HIS A 26 -6.88 1.14 -4.58
N GLY A 27 -8.12 1.09 -4.07
CA GLY A 27 -8.42 0.62 -2.72
C GLY A 27 -8.15 -0.87 -2.52
N CYS A 28 -8.40 -1.69 -3.55
CA CYS A 28 -8.06 -3.11 -3.56
C CYS A 28 -6.55 -3.31 -3.76
N ASP A 29 -5.92 -2.50 -4.61
CA ASP A 29 -4.47 -2.53 -4.83
C ASP A 29 -3.67 -2.18 -3.57
N SER A 30 -4.13 -1.19 -2.78
CA SER A 30 -3.45 -0.80 -1.54
C SER A 30 -3.44 -1.92 -0.50
N LEU A 31 -4.53 -2.68 -0.42
CA LEU A 31 -4.62 -3.89 0.40
C LEU A 31 -3.83 -5.05 -0.18
N SER A 32 -3.97 -5.33 -1.47
CA SER A 32 -3.34 -6.47 -2.13
C SER A 32 -1.82 -6.36 -2.09
N THR A 33 -1.28 -5.14 -2.21
CA THR A 33 0.16 -4.85 -2.07
C THR A 33 0.71 -5.35 -0.73
N VAL A 34 0.00 -5.13 0.38
CA VAL A 34 0.43 -5.62 1.71
C VAL A 34 0.57 -7.14 1.72
N PHE A 35 -0.45 -7.85 1.21
CA PHE A 35 -0.44 -9.31 1.17
C PHE A 35 0.60 -9.87 0.20
N VAL A 36 0.78 -9.24 -0.96
CA VAL A 36 1.75 -9.67 -1.96
C VAL A 36 3.18 -9.53 -1.44
N VAL A 37 3.52 -8.41 -0.80
CA VAL A 37 4.88 -8.21 -0.27
C VAL A 37 5.13 -9.10 0.95
N LEU A 38 4.16 -9.24 1.86
CA LEU A 38 4.26 -10.18 2.98
C LEU A 38 4.40 -11.63 2.49
N GLY A 39 3.56 -12.06 1.55
CA GLY A 39 3.63 -13.39 0.93
C GLY A 39 4.97 -13.66 0.26
N THR A 40 5.53 -12.67 -0.43
CA THR A 40 6.86 -12.73 -1.02
C THR A 40 7.94 -12.92 0.06
N CYS A 41 7.90 -12.16 1.14
CA CYS A 41 8.84 -12.30 2.25
C CYS A 41 8.76 -13.69 2.90
N ILE A 42 7.54 -14.25 3.04
CA ILE A 42 7.33 -15.61 3.53
C ILE A 42 7.92 -16.63 2.55
N ALA A 43 7.64 -16.50 1.25
CA ALA A 43 8.10 -17.43 0.22
C ALA A 43 9.64 -17.53 0.17
N VAL A 44 10.33 -16.41 0.35
CA VAL A 44 11.81 -16.36 0.35
C VAL A 44 12.43 -16.56 1.75
N GLN A 45 11.62 -16.87 2.77
CA GLN A 45 12.05 -17.02 4.17
C GLN A 45 12.77 -15.79 4.76
N LEU A 46 12.34 -14.58 4.39
CA LEU A 46 12.99 -13.37 4.88
C LEU A 46 12.73 -13.11 6.37
N GLY A 47 11.76 -13.80 6.99
CA GLY A 47 11.49 -13.71 8.43
C GLY A 47 12.66 -14.14 9.32
N THR A 48 13.61 -14.93 8.81
CA THR A 48 14.87 -15.21 9.54
C THR A 48 15.84 -14.02 9.55
N ASN A 49 15.51 -12.94 8.84
CA ASN A 49 16.25 -11.70 8.74
C ASN A 49 15.28 -10.52 8.93
N PRO A 50 14.80 -10.27 10.17
CA PRO A 50 13.71 -9.33 10.44
C PRO A 50 13.95 -7.93 9.86
N ASP A 51 15.15 -7.38 9.98
CA ASP A 51 15.48 -6.05 9.41
C ASP A 51 15.22 -5.97 7.89
N TRP A 52 15.60 -7.02 7.15
CA TRP A 52 15.37 -7.10 5.71
C TRP A 52 13.88 -7.27 5.38
N MET A 53 13.16 -8.09 6.16
CA MET A 53 11.72 -8.25 6.02
C MET A 53 10.96 -6.94 6.28
N PHE A 54 11.33 -6.22 7.36
CA PHE A 54 10.79 -4.92 7.69
C PHE A 54 11.01 -3.95 6.53
N PHE A 55 12.27 -3.81 6.07
CA PHE A 55 12.60 -2.93 4.95
C PHE A 55 11.77 -3.27 3.71
N CYS A 56 11.72 -4.54 3.28
CA CYS A 56 11.01 -4.92 2.05
C CYS A 56 9.50 -4.65 2.13
N CYS A 57 8.86 -4.96 3.26
CA CYS A 57 7.43 -4.74 3.46
C CYS A 57 7.06 -3.25 3.47
N PHE A 58 7.81 -2.44 4.21
CA PHE A 58 7.57 -1.00 4.28
C PHE A 58 8.01 -0.25 3.02
N ALA A 59 9.04 -0.73 2.33
CA ALA A 59 9.43 -0.20 1.02
C ALA A 59 8.30 -0.41 -0.01
N GLY A 60 7.75 -1.63 -0.12
CA GLY A 60 6.63 -1.89 -1.04
C GLY A 60 5.41 -0.99 -0.77
N THR A 61 5.06 -0.83 0.51
CA THR A 61 3.97 0.04 0.95
C THR A 61 4.24 1.52 0.64
N PHE A 62 5.46 1.99 0.92
CA PHE A 62 5.90 3.36 0.64
C PHE A 62 5.91 3.65 -0.86
N MET A 63 6.41 2.72 -1.67
CA MET A 63 6.47 2.86 -3.12
C MET A 63 5.07 2.98 -3.74
N PHE A 64 4.13 2.16 -3.28
CA PHE A 64 2.73 2.25 -3.70
C PHE A 64 2.09 3.59 -3.29
N TYR A 65 2.38 4.08 -2.08
CA TYR A 65 1.94 5.40 -1.63
C TYR A 65 2.53 6.53 -2.49
N CYS A 66 3.82 6.46 -2.84
CA CYS A 66 4.49 7.45 -3.68
C CYS A 66 3.88 7.56 -5.09
N ALA A 67 3.40 6.46 -5.67
CA ALA A 67 2.69 6.50 -6.96
C ALA A 67 1.41 7.36 -6.90
N HIS A 68 0.67 7.26 -5.79
CA HIS A 68 -0.51 8.08 -5.53
C HIS A 68 -0.17 9.51 -5.10
N TRP A 69 0.94 9.69 -4.39
CA TRP A 69 1.44 11.02 -4.02
C TRP A 69 1.85 11.81 -5.27
N GLN A 70 2.61 11.20 -6.17
CA GLN A 70 2.87 11.74 -7.50
C GLN A 70 1.57 12.19 -8.17
N THR A 71 0.56 11.33 -8.18
CA THR A 71 -0.73 11.59 -8.84
C THR A 71 -1.48 12.77 -8.18
N TYR A 72 -1.46 12.88 -6.86
CA TYR A 72 -2.00 14.01 -6.11
C TYR A 72 -1.30 15.33 -6.44
N VAL A 73 0.01 15.29 -6.73
CA VAL A 73 0.80 16.47 -7.12
C VAL A 73 0.56 16.85 -8.57
N SER A 74 0.69 15.90 -9.49
CA SER A 74 0.72 16.11 -10.94
C SER A 74 -0.66 16.06 -11.62
N GLY A 75 -1.67 15.60 -10.90
CA GLY A 75 -3.00 15.35 -11.44
C GLY A 75 -3.11 14.10 -12.33
N THR A 76 -2.02 13.37 -12.57
CA THR A 76 -1.99 12.21 -13.48
C THR A 76 -1.06 11.12 -12.96
N MET A 77 -1.54 9.87 -12.99
CA MET A 77 -0.70 8.72 -12.71
C MET A 77 0.24 8.47 -13.89
N ARG A 78 1.54 8.40 -13.62
CA ARG A 78 2.59 8.16 -14.62
C ARG A 78 3.22 6.81 -14.36
N PHE A 79 3.31 6.01 -15.42
CA PHE A 79 3.93 4.69 -15.40
C PHE A 79 5.38 4.75 -15.90
N GLY A 80 6.25 4.01 -15.23
CA GLY A 80 7.65 3.86 -15.61
C GLY A 80 7.87 2.80 -16.69
N ILE A 81 9.13 2.65 -17.13
CA ILE A 81 9.55 1.52 -18.00
C ILE A 81 9.50 0.21 -17.21
N ILE A 82 9.86 0.26 -15.93
CA ILE A 82 9.71 -0.84 -14.97
C ILE A 82 8.68 -0.35 -13.96
N ASP A 83 7.55 -1.05 -13.88
CA ASP A 83 6.44 -0.69 -13.01
C ASP A 83 5.80 -1.96 -12.42
N VAL A 84 4.57 -1.85 -11.92
CA VAL A 84 3.83 -2.93 -11.25
C VAL A 84 3.86 -4.24 -12.05
N THR A 85 3.75 -4.20 -13.38
CA THR A 85 3.69 -5.41 -14.21
C THR A 85 4.99 -6.23 -14.15
N GLU A 86 6.13 -5.60 -14.37
CA GLU A 86 7.44 -6.25 -14.35
C GLU A 86 7.76 -6.78 -12.94
N VAL A 87 7.41 -6.00 -11.92
CA VAL A 87 7.55 -6.42 -10.52
C VAL A 87 6.71 -7.65 -10.21
N GLN A 88 5.45 -7.70 -10.70
CA GLN A 88 4.60 -8.88 -10.52
C GLN A 88 5.16 -10.12 -11.22
N VAL A 89 5.75 -9.99 -12.42
CA VAL A 89 6.44 -11.09 -13.09
C VAL A 89 7.62 -11.61 -12.26
N PHE A 90 8.43 -10.71 -11.68
CA PHE A 90 9.51 -11.09 -10.78
C PHE A 90 8.99 -11.83 -9.54
N ILE A 91 7.89 -11.35 -8.95
CA ILE A 91 7.23 -12.01 -7.81
C ILE A 91 6.72 -13.41 -8.18
N ILE A 92 6.13 -13.58 -9.36
CA ILE A 92 5.69 -14.89 -9.87
C ILE A 92 6.89 -15.83 -9.98
N ILE A 93 8.01 -15.37 -10.56
CA ILE A 93 9.24 -16.17 -10.67
C ILE A 93 9.74 -16.58 -9.28
N MET A 94 9.78 -15.67 -8.31
CA MET A 94 10.18 -16.00 -6.94
C MET A 94 9.29 -17.07 -6.31
N HIS A 95 7.97 -16.97 -6.49
CA HIS A 95 7.03 -17.98 -5.97
C HIS A 95 7.21 -19.33 -6.66
N LEU A 96 7.46 -19.36 -7.97
CA LEU A 96 7.77 -20.60 -8.70
C LEU A 96 9.08 -21.23 -8.23
N LEU A 97 10.12 -20.42 -8.00
CA LEU A 97 11.40 -20.90 -7.44
C LEU A 97 11.21 -21.47 -6.03
N ALA A 98 10.41 -20.81 -5.18
CA ALA A 98 10.06 -21.32 -3.86
C ALA A 98 9.26 -22.63 -3.94
N ALA A 99 8.36 -22.77 -4.90
CA ALA A 99 7.56 -23.97 -5.09
C ALA A 99 8.38 -25.17 -5.60
N ILE A 100 9.30 -24.93 -6.54
CA ILE A 100 10.13 -25.99 -7.16
C ILE A 100 11.33 -26.35 -6.26
N GLY A 101 12.06 -25.35 -5.77
CA GLY A 101 13.28 -25.54 -4.98
C GLY A 101 13.03 -25.70 -3.48
N GLY A 102 11.79 -25.51 -3.04
CA GLY A 102 11.41 -25.51 -1.64
C GLY A 102 12.03 -24.37 -0.83
N PRO A 103 11.78 -24.35 0.49
CA PRO A 103 12.37 -23.36 1.39
C PRO A 103 13.91 -23.37 1.35
N THR A 104 14.53 -24.55 1.25
CA THR A 104 16.00 -24.73 1.25
C THR A 104 16.73 -23.97 0.14
N PHE A 105 16.10 -23.77 -1.02
CA PHE A 105 16.67 -22.99 -2.11
C PHE A 105 17.10 -21.59 -1.64
N TRP A 106 16.23 -20.90 -0.90
CA TRP A 106 16.47 -19.54 -0.40
C TRP A 106 17.50 -19.47 0.74
N GLN A 107 17.77 -20.60 1.38
CA GLN A 107 18.83 -20.76 2.40
C GLN A 107 20.17 -21.19 1.78
N THR A 108 20.24 -21.40 0.46
CA THR A 108 21.49 -21.79 -0.19
C THR A 108 22.45 -20.60 -0.23
N MET A 109 23.72 -20.85 0.06
CA MET A 109 24.78 -19.84 -0.03
C MET A 109 25.22 -19.65 -1.48
N ILE A 110 25.35 -18.40 -1.91
CA ILE A 110 25.96 -18.05 -3.19
C ILE A 110 27.48 -18.04 -3.00
N PRO A 111 28.25 -18.99 -3.55
CA PRO A 111 29.66 -19.18 -3.19
C PRO A 111 30.55 -17.95 -3.47
N VAL A 112 30.26 -17.19 -4.53
CA VAL A 112 31.05 -16.03 -4.94
C VAL A 112 30.82 -14.81 -4.04
N LEU A 113 29.58 -14.62 -3.56
CA LEU A 113 29.17 -13.43 -2.81
C LEU A 113 29.15 -13.67 -1.29
N ASN A 114 29.19 -14.92 -0.86
CA ASN A 114 29.06 -15.33 0.53
C ASN A 114 27.78 -14.79 1.22
N ILE A 115 26.67 -14.75 0.47
CA ILE A 115 25.34 -14.37 0.96
C ILE A 115 24.33 -15.48 0.66
N HIS A 116 23.28 -15.56 1.46
CA HIS A 116 22.16 -16.47 1.21
C HIS A 116 21.32 -15.97 0.02
N MET A 117 20.78 -16.89 -0.78
CA MET A 117 19.93 -16.58 -1.94
C MET A 117 18.78 -15.62 -1.63
N LYS A 118 18.18 -15.69 -0.44
CA LYS A 118 17.10 -14.79 0.03
C LYS A 118 17.48 -13.30 0.10
N ILE A 119 18.77 -12.98 0.19
CA ILE A 119 19.25 -11.59 0.29
C ILE A 119 19.23 -10.91 -1.09
N LEU A 120 19.32 -11.69 -2.18
CA LEU A 120 19.31 -11.14 -3.53
C LEU A 120 18.00 -10.38 -3.84
N PRO A 121 16.79 -10.94 -3.61
CA PRO A 121 15.54 -10.17 -3.73
C PRO A 121 15.52 -8.89 -2.90
N ALA A 122 16.05 -8.92 -1.67
CA ALA A 122 16.07 -7.75 -0.80
C ALA A 122 16.98 -6.63 -1.34
N ILE A 123 18.15 -6.99 -1.89
CA ILE A 123 19.04 -6.03 -2.59
C ILE A 123 18.34 -5.47 -3.83
N CYS A 124 17.63 -6.30 -4.60
CA CYS A 124 16.82 -5.83 -5.73
C CYS A 124 15.73 -4.86 -5.27
N THR A 125 15.09 -5.08 -4.12
CA THR A 125 14.12 -4.14 -3.53
C THR A 125 14.78 -2.82 -3.16
N VAL A 126 15.99 -2.81 -2.60
CA VAL A 126 16.75 -1.56 -2.34
C VAL A 126 17.00 -0.81 -3.63
N ALA A 127 17.57 -1.47 -4.64
CA ALA A 127 17.89 -0.85 -5.92
C ALA A 127 16.63 -0.31 -6.62
N GLY A 128 15.55 -1.10 -6.64
CA GLY A 128 14.25 -0.70 -7.18
C GLY A 128 13.64 0.49 -6.42
N THR A 129 13.74 0.51 -5.09
CA THR A 129 13.28 1.63 -4.27
C THR A 129 14.05 2.91 -4.60
N ILE A 130 15.38 2.85 -4.69
CA ILE A 130 16.20 4.03 -5.05
C ILE A 130 15.83 4.55 -6.44
N PHE A 131 15.75 3.64 -7.43
CA PHE A 131 15.40 3.99 -8.80
C PHE A 131 14.01 4.65 -8.89
N SER A 132 13.00 4.00 -8.32
CA SER A 132 11.62 4.48 -8.40
C SER A 132 11.39 5.74 -7.56
N CYS A 133 12.02 5.86 -6.38
CA CYS A 133 12.01 7.11 -5.62
C CYS A 133 12.60 8.28 -6.42
N THR A 134 13.70 8.07 -7.14
CA THR A 134 14.30 9.12 -7.97
C THR A 134 13.29 9.64 -9.00
N ASN A 135 12.54 8.74 -9.64
CA ASN A 135 11.50 9.09 -10.61
C ASN A 135 10.31 9.81 -9.94
N TYR A 136 9.76 9.23 -8.86
CA TYR A 136 8.60 9.80 -8.17
C TYR A 136 8.90 11.16 -7.56
N PHE A 137 10.02 11.30 -6.85
CA PHE A 137 10.39 12.58 -6.23
C PHE A 137 10.75 13.64 -7.27
N GLY A 138 11.32 13.25 -8.42
CA GLY A 138 11.46 14.15 -9.56
C GLY A 138 10.13 14.78 -9.97
N VAL A 139 9.06 13.99 -10.08
CA VAL A 139 7.71 14.49 -10.42
C VAL A 139 7.07 15.23 -9.24
N ILE A 140 7.23 14.77 -7.99
CA ILE A 140 6.66 15.44 -6.81
C ILE A 140 7.22 16.87 -6.65
N PHE A 141 8.51 17.07 -6.93
CA PHE A 141 9.15 18.38 -6.75
C PHE A 141 8.95 19.33 -7.93
N THR A 142 8.74 18.81 -9.15
CA THR A 142 8.71 19.64 -10.37
C THR A 142 7.37 19.62 -11.11
N GLY A 143 6.49 18.68 -10.79
CA GLY A 143 5.27 18.39 -11.54
C GLY A 143 3.98 18.94 -10.96
N GLY A 144 4.04 19.82 -9.95
CA GLY A 144 2.85 20.37 -9.29
C GLY A 144 1.98 21.21 -10.24
N VAL A 145 0.71 20.84 -10.39
CA VAL A 145 -0.25 21.52 -11.29
C VAL A 145 -1.07 22.62 -10.62
N GLY A 146 -0.97 22.76 -9.30
CA GLY A 146 -1.65 23.78 -8.52
C GLY A 146 -0.97 25.16 -8.60
N LYS A 147 -1.61 26.15 -7.96
CA LYS A 147 -1.06 27.51 -7.86
C LYS A 147 0.35 27.49 -7.29
N ASN A 148 1.30 28.16 -7.93
CA ASN A 148 2.71 28.19 -7.53
C ASN A 148 3.40 26.80 -7.51
N GLY A 149 2.97 25.86 -8.35
CA GLY A 149 3.54 24.50 -8.37
C GLY A 149 3.10 23.63 -7.19
N SER A 150 1.98 23.98 -6.54
CA SER A 150 1.38 23.18 -5.47
C SER A 150 0.67 21.93 -6.02
N THR A 151 0.14 21.11 -5.12
CA THR A 151 -0.69 19.93 -5.47
C THR A 151 -1.98 20.32 -6.18
N ILE A 152 -2.72 19.32 -6.69
CA ILE A 152 -4.03 19.55 -7.31
C ILE A 152 -5.05 20.21 -6.34
N ALA A 153 -4.87 20.04 -5.04
CA ALA A 153 -5.68 20.65 -3.99
C ALA A 153 -5.17 22.02 -3.52
N GLY A 154 -4.13 22.58 -4.14
CA GLY A 154 -3.53 23.85 -3.72
C GLY A 154 -2.70 23.78 -2.43
N THR A 155 -2.43 22.58 -1.93
CA THR A 155 -1.61 22.34 -0.73
C THR A 155 -0.15 22.08 -1.08
N SER A 156 0.75 22.14 -0.09
CA SER A 156 2.17 21.80 -0.25
C SER A 156 2.34 20.41 -0.87
N VAL A 157 3.24 20.29 -1.86
CA VAL A 157 3.63 19.00 -2.46
C VAL A 157 4.26 18.06 -1.44
N LEU A 158 4.74 18.57 -0.31
CA LEU A 158 5.29 17.77 0.79
C LEU A 158 4.25 17.33 1.82
N SER A 159 3.01 17.82 1.76
CA SER A 159 1.99 17.48 2.77
C SER A 159 1.76 15.97 2.93
N PRO A 160 1.72 15.14 1.86
CA PRO A 160 1.51 13.70 2.01
C PRO A 160 2.69 12.97 2.70
N PHE A 161 3.88 13.58 2.76
CA PHE A 161 5.03 13.01 3.47
C PHE A 161 4.73 12.79 4.95
N LEU A 162 4.02 13.74 5.58
CA LEU A 162 3.75 13.68 7.02
C LEU A 162 2.93 12.45 7.38
N HIS A 163 1.95 12.06 6.55
CA HIS A 163 1.11 10.90 6.80
C HIS A 163 1.90 9.59 6.73
N ILE A 164 2.55 9.31 5.60
CA ILE A 164 3.29 8.06 5.42
C ILE A 164 4.55 8.01 6.30
N GLY A 165 5.21 9.16 6.48
CA GLY A 165 6.34 9.32 7.39
C GLY A 165 5.96 8.98 8.82
N THR A 166 4.82 9.46 9.31
CA THR A 166 4.32 9.10 10.65
C THR A 166 4.09 7.59 10.79
N VAL A 167 3.49 6.94 9.78
CA VAL A 167 3.28 5.48 9.81
C VAL A 167 4.61 4.73 9.89
N ILE A 168 5.57 5.05 9.02
CA ILE A 168 6.87 4.38 8.95
C ILE A 168 7.70 4.66 10.21
N THR A 169 7.70 5.89 10.71
CA THR A 169 8.41 6.25 11.93
C THR A 169 7.83 5.52 13.14
N LEU A 170 6.50 5.50 13.31
CA LEU A 170 5.88 4.74 14.38
C LEU A 170 6.19 3.25 14.26
N ALA A 171 6.10 2.68 13.06
CA ALA A 171 6.44 1.28 12.82
C ALA A 171 7.91 0.97 13.16
N ALA A 172 8.85 1.85 12.81
CA ALA A 172 10.27 1.64 13.10
C ALA A 172 10.56 1.81 14.59
N MET A 173 9.95 2.81 15.24
CA MET A 173 10.10 3.04 16.68
C MET A 173 9.53 1.89 17.50
N ILE A 174 8.31 1.45 17.17
CA ILE A 174 7.65 0.34 17.88
C ILE A 174 8.43 -0.96 17.69
N TYR A 175 8.95 -1.18 16.49
CA TYR A 175 9.84 -2.29 16.22
C TYR A 175 11.09 -2.23 17.12
N LYS A 176 11.85 -1.13 17.06
CA LYS A 176 13.16 -1.06 17.75
C LYS A 176 13.09 -0.88 19.25
N LYS A 177 11.95 -0.44 19.81
CA LYS A 177 11.76 -0.24 21.25
C LYS A 177 11.11 -1.44 21.96
N SER A 178 10.53 -2.38 21.22
CA SER A 178 9.80 -3.51 21.81
C SER A 178 10.70 -4.33 22.75
N ALA A 179 10.27 -4.49 24.00
CA ALA A 179 11.01 -5.28 24.99
C ALA A 179 10.83 -6.79 24.77
N VAL A 180 9.75 -7.16 24.08
CA VAL A 180 9.39 -8.56 23.81
C VAL A 180 9.76 -9.01 22.39
N GLU A 181 10.46 -8.17 21.61
CA GLU A 181 10.81 -8.45 20.20
C GLU A 181 9.56 -8.73 19.37
N LEU A 182 8.56 -7.83 19.52
CA LEU A 182 7.20 -8.01 18.98
C LEU A 182 7.20 -8.29 17.47
N PHE A 183 8.03 -7.57 16.71
CA PHE A 183 8.11 -7.75 15.27
C PHE A 183 8.82 -9.06 14.90
N GLU A 184 9.91 -9.40 15.58
CA GLU A 184 10.68 -10.62 15.32
C GLU A 184 9.86 -11.88 15.58
N LYS A 185 9.05 -11.88 16.66
CA LYS A 185 8.21 -13.02 17.05
C LYS A 185 6.90 -13.09 16.28
N HIS A 186 6.31 -11.93 15.94
CA HIS A 186 5.00 -11.85 15.29
C HIS A 186 5.00 -10.98 14.02
N PRO A 187 5.90 -11.23 13.05
CA PRO A 187 6.12 -10.31 11.92
C PRO A 187 4.89 -10.20 11.01
N CYS A 188 4.18 -11.29 10.75
CA CYS A 188 2.98 -11.26 9.89
C CYS A 188 1.87 -10.39 10.50
N LEU A 189 1.60 -10.55 11.80
CA LEU A 189 0.60 -9.76 12.51
C LEU A 189 0.98 -8.27 12.51
N TYR A 190 2.26 -7.98 12.74
CA TYR A 190 2.80 -6.63 12.71
C TYR A 190 2.66 -5.97 11.33
N ILE A 191 3.12 -6.64 10.27
CA ILE A 191 3.03 -6.13 8.89
C ILE A 191 1.58 -5.92 8.47
N LEU A 192 0.65 -6.84 8.83
CA LEU A 192 -0.77 -6.65 8.51
C LEU A 192 -1.35 -5.43 9.23
N THR A 193 -1.00 -5.22 10.50
CA THR A 193 -1.49 -4.08 11.29
C THR A 193 -1.09 -2.75 10.64
N PHE A 194 0.21 -2.53 10.42
CA PHE A 194 0.71 -1.30 9.80
C PHE A 194 0.37 -1.22 8.30
N GLY A 195 0.22 -2.36 7.63
CA GLY A 195 -0.24 -2.45 6.25
C GLY A 195 -1.67 -1.93 6.10
N PHE A 196 -2.60 -2.30 6.98
CA PHE A 196 -3.97 -1.79 6.96
C PHE A 196 -4.05 -0.29 7.28
N VAL A 197 -3.22 0.19 8.22
CA VAL A 197 -3.06 1.63 8.47
C VAL A 197 -2.61 2.34 7.20
N SER A 198 -1.56 1.83 6.55
CA SER A 198 -0.99 2.42 5.34
C SER A 198 -1.95 2.37 4.15
N ALA A 199 -2.70 1.27 4.00
CA ALA A 199 -3.73 1.12 2.98
C ALA A 199 -4.84 2.15 3.16
N LYS A 200 -5.32 2.37 4.39
CA LYS A 200 -6.31 3.41 4.67
C LYS A 200 -5.77 4.80 4.33
N ILE A 201 -4.56 5.14 4.78
CA ILE A 201 -3.92 6.42 4.50
C ILE A 201 -3.74 6.64 2.99
N THR A 202 -3.37 5.59 2.25
CA THR A 202 -3.29 5.63 0.78
C THR A 202 -4.66 5.89 0.16
N ASN A 203 -5.71 5.19 0.59
CA ASN A 203 -7.07 5.41 0.09
C ASN A 203 -7.56 6.84 0.37
N LYS A 204 -7.16 7.46 1.49
CA LYS A 204 -7.45 8.88 1.74
C LYS A 204 -6.73 9.81 0.77
N LEU A 205 -5.49 9.50 0.40
CA LEU A 205 -4.73 10.24 -0.61
C LEU A 205 -5.37 10.12 -2.00
N VAL A 206 -5.86 8.93 -2.38
CA VAL A 206 -6.63 8.71 -3.61
C VAL A 206 -7.88 9.59 -3.61
N VAL A 207 -8.69 9.53 -2.55
CA VAL A 207 -9.88 10.39 -2.42
C VAL A 207 -9.50 11.87 -2.53
N ALA A 208 -8.49 12.32 -1.79
CA ALA A 208 -8.02 13.71 -1.80
C ALA A 208 -7.61 14.19 -3.20
N HIS A 209 -6.96 13.33 -3.99
CA HIS A 209 -6.66 13.60 -5.40
C HIS A 209 -7.93 13.79 -6.22
N MET A 210 -8.87 12.85 -6.14
CA MET A 210 -10.09 12.84 -6.93
C MET A 210 -11.02 14.01 -6.60
N THR A 211 -11.12 14.37 -5.31
CA THR A 211 -11.93 15.49 -4.83
C THR A 211 -11.19 16.82 -4.85
N LYS A 212 -9.89 16.82 -5.18
CA LYS A 212 -9.00 17.99 -5.13
C LYS A 212 -9.03 18.69 -3.77
N SER A 213 -9.07 17.89 -2.70
CA SER A 213 -9.13 18.38 -1.33
C SER A 213 -7.84 18.10 -0.57
N GLU A 214 -7.60 18.86 0.50
CA GLU A 214 -6.46 18.62 1.37
C GLU A 214 -6.57 17.32 2.18
N MET A 215 -5.42 16.78 2.58
CA MET A 215 -5.36 15.65 3.51
C MET A 215 -5.15 16.15 4.94
N HIS A 216 -6.13 15.92 5.81
CA HIS A 216 -5.97 16.17 7.24
C HIS A 216 -5.09 15.10 7.90
N LEU A 217 -4.18 15.52 8.79
CA LEU A 217 -3.26 14.61 9.50
C LEU A 217 -3.98 13.77 10.57
N HIS A 218 -4.96 14.36 11.25
CA HIS A 218 -5.74 13.66 12.26
C HIS A 218 -6.60 12.58 11.60
N ASP A 219 -6.31 11.32 11.93
CA ASP A 219 -7.07 10.18 11.44
C ASP A 219 -7.12 9.04 12.46
N THR A 220 -8.25 8.34 12.49
CA THR A 220 -8.45 7.16 13.35
C THR A 220 -7.48 6.02 13.04
N ALA A 221 -6.91 5.97 11.84
CA ALA A 221 -5.91 4.96 11.43
C ALA A 221 -4.71 4.91 12.39
N PHE A 222 -4.35 6.05 13.00
CA PHE A 222 -3.22 6.14 13.92
C PHE A 222 -3.52 5.67 15.34
N ILE A 223 -4.78 5.37 15.69
CA ILE A 223 -5.16 4.93 17.05
C ILE A 223 -4.44 3.62 17.42
N GLY A 224 -4.45 2.62 16.53
CA GLY A 224 -3.76 1.33 16.78
C GLY A 224 -2.26 1.52 17.04
N PRO A 225 -1.50 2.14 16.13
CA PRO A 225 -0.09 2.49 16.35
C PRO A 225 0.14 3.36 17.58
N ALA A 226 -0.74 4.32 17.88
CA ALA A 226 -0.62 5.17 19.07
C ALA A 226 -0.78 4.37 20.37
N LEU A 227 -1.69 3.37 20.41
CA LEU A 227 -1.83 2.48 21.57
C LEU A 227 -0.55 1.68 21.82
N LEU A 228 0.05 1.11 20.77
CA LEU A 228 1.33 0.40 20.87
C LEU A 228 2.46 1.32 21.34
N PHE A 229 2.55 2.52 20.76
CA PHE A 229 3.55 3.51 21.16
C PHE A 229 3.41 3.93 22.63
N LEU A 230 2.17 4.20 23.08
CA LEU A 230 1.89 4.60 24.45
C LEU A 230 2.17 3.47 25.44
N ASP A 231 1.79 2.23 25.11
CA ASP A 231 2.08 1.06 25.94
C ASP A 231 3.59 0.90 26.15
N GLN A 232 4.39 0.93 25.08
CA GLN A 232 5.85 0.93 25.16
C GLN A 232 6.44 2.17 25.83
N TYR A 233 5.75 3.31 25.83
CA TYR A 233 6.17 4.49 26.58
C TYR A 233 6.03 4.27 28.10
N PHE A 234 4.99 3.57 28.53
CA PHE A 234 4.73 3.21 29.93
C PHE A 234 5.33 1.85 30.32
N ASN A 235 6.45 1.46 29.70
CA ASN A 235 7.17 0.22 29.96
C ASN A 235 6.34 -1.05 29.75
N SER A 236 5.49 -1.06 28.72
CA SER A 236 4.68 -2.22 28.29
C SER A 236 3.83 -2.74 29.45
N PHE A 237 2.98 -1.85 29.98
CA PHE A 237 2.07 -2.16 31.10
C PHE A 237 1.07 -3.26 30.73
N ILE A 238 0.65 -3.29 29.46
CA ILE A 238 -0.12 -4.38 28.86
C ILE A 238 0.85 -5.21 28.01
N ASP A 239 0.57 -6.50 27.83
CA ASP A 239 1.33 -7.32 26.89
C ASP A 239 1.23 -6.73 25.47
N GLU A 240 2.37 -6.30 24.92
CA GLU A 240 2.49 -5.71 23.58
C GLU A 240 1.85 -6.60 22.49
N TYR A 241 1.86 -7.93 22.66
CA TYR A 241 1.21 -8.86 21.75
C TYR A 241 -0.32 -8.72 21.74
N ILE A 242 -0.92 -8.54 22.93
CA ILE A 242 -2.36 -8.29 23.06
C ILE A 242 -2.70 -6.94 22.45
N VAL A 243 -1.90 -5.90 22.73
CA VAL A 243 -2.11 -4.55 22.17
C VAL A 243 -2.00 -4.60 20.64
N LEU A 244 -1.08 -5.40 20.08
CA LEU A 244 -0.93 -5.58 18.64
C LEU A 244 -2.17 -6.23 18.00
N TRP A 245 -2.77 -7.24 18.63
CA TRP A 245 -4.04 -7.82 18.16
C TRP A 245 -5.19 -6.81 18.19
N ILE A 246 -5.29 -6.02 19.26
CA ILE A 246 -6.28 -4.95 19.36
C ILE A 246 -6.07 -3.94 18.23
N ALA A 247 -4.81 -3.53 17.99
CA ALA A 247 -4.45 -2.63 16.90
C ALA A 247 -4.81 -3.21 15.53
N LEU A 248 -4.52 -4.49 15.26
CA LEU A 248 -4.89 -5.16 14.00
C LEU A 248 -6.40 -5.09 13.76
N ILE A 249 -7.20 -5.55 14.74
CA ILE A 249 -8.66 -5.63 14.62
C ILE A 249 -9.24 -4.23 14.40
N PHE A 250 -8.75 -3.26 15.17
CA PHE A 250 -9.16 -1.87 15.02
C PHE A 250 -8.81 -1.32 13.63
N SER A 251 -7.57 -1.48 13.18
CA SER A 251 -7.11 -0.99 11.87
C SER A 251 -7.88 -1.63 10.71
N LEU A 252 -8.18 -2.93 10.80
CA LEU A 252 -9.01 -3.63 9.80
C LEU A 252 -10.44 -3.08 9.78
N PHE A 253 -11.07 -2.97 10.95
CA PHE A 253 -12.44 -2.45 11.06
C PHE A 253 -12.53 -1.00 10.54
N ASP A 254 -11.60 -0.15 10.94
CA ASP A 254 -11.54 1.25 10.56
C ASP A 254 -11.33 1.43 9.04
N LEU A 255 -10.46 0.61 8.44
CA LEU A 255 -10.28 0.56 6.98
C LEU A 255 -11.56 0.11 6.26
N LEU A 256 -12.16 -1.01 6.68
CA LEU A 256 -13.39 -1.52 6.05
C LEU A 256 -14.53 -0.52 6.16
N ARG A 257 -14.72 0.08 7.35
CA ARG A 257 -15.73 1.11 7.59
C ARG A 257 -15.48 2.33 6.69
N TYR A 258 -14.22 2.76 6.56
CA TYR A 258 -13.87 3.88 5.68
C TYR A 258 -14.21 3.57 4.22
N CYS A 259 -13.73 2.44 3.69
CA CYS A 259 -13.97 2.04 2.30
C CYS A 259 -15.46 1.90 1.99
N VAL A 260 -16.23 1.21 2.84
CA VAL A 260 -17.68 1.05 2.66
C VAL A 260 -18.39 2.40 2.70
N SER A 261 -18.05 3.27 3.65
CA SER A 261 -18.66 4.59 3.79
C SER A 261 -18.41 5.46 2.56
N VAL A 262 -17.16 5.57 2.11
CA VAL A 262 -16.81 6.42 0.96
C VAL A 262 -17.40 5.87 -0.33
N CYS A 263 -17.34 4.55 -0.55
CA CYS A 263 -17.96 3.94 -1.72
C CYS A 263 -19.45 4.23 -1.80
N ASN A 264 -20.17 4.08 -0.68
CA ASN A 264 -21.60 4.37 -0.61
C ASN A 264 -21.93 5.85 -0.80
N GLN A 265 -21.12 6.76 -0.25
CA GLN A 265 -21.31 8.21 -0.41
C GLN A 265 -21.14 8.63 -1.88
N ILE A 266 -20.07 8.17 -2.54
CA ILE A 266 -19.82 8.47 -3.95
C ILE A 266 -20.89 7.82 -4.82
N ALA A 267 -21.25 6.56 -4.56
CA ALA A 267 -22.30 5.86 -5.29
C ALA A 267 -23.65 6.60 -5.20
N SER A 268 -24.01 7.06 -3.99
CA SER A 268 -25.22 7.85 -3.75
C SER A 268 -25.18 9.19 -4.48
N HIS A 269 -24.03 9.88 -4.48
CA HIS A 269 -23.86 11.17 -5.14
C HIS A 269 -23.93 11.04 -6.67
N LEU A 270 -23.33 9.99 -7.24
CA LEU A 270 -23.33 9.72 -8.67
C LEU A 270 -24.58 8.97 -9.17
N HIS A 271 -25.49 8.59 -8.26
CA HIS A 271 -26.68 7.79 -8.55
C HIS A 271 -26.39 6.45 -9.27
N ILE A 272 -25.29 5.80 -8.88
CA ILE A 272 -24.85 4.49 -9.38
C ILE A 272 -24.93 3.42 -8.28
N SER A 273 -24.94 2.15 -8.67
CA SER A 273 -24.84 1.03 -7.75
C SER A 273 -23.41 0.49 -7.76
N VAL A 274 -22.84 0.25 -6.58
CA VAL A 274 -21.43 -0.19 -6.44
C VAL A 274 -21.16 -1.49 -7.21
N PHE A 275 -22.07 -2.47 -7.10
CA PHE A 275 -21.88 -3.81 -7.68
C PHE A 275 -22.86 -4.14 -8.81
N LYS A 276 -23.49 -3.14 -9.42
CA LYS A 276 -24.48 -3.36 -10.49
C LYS A 276 -24.40 -2.29 -11.58
N ILE A 277 -24.25 -2.74 -12.83
CA ILE A 277 -24.33 -1.89 -14.01
C ILE A 277 -25.78 -1.79 -14.46
N LYS A 278 -26.26 -0.59 -14.78
CA LYS A 278 -27.55 -0.39 -15.44
C LYS A 278 -27.41 -0.84 -16.91
N THR A 279 -28.14 -1.87 -17.29
CA THR A 279 -28.32 -2.23 -18.70
C THR A 279 -29.24 -1.20 -19.35
N TYR A 280 -28.71 -0.39 -20.26
CA TYR A 280 -29.57 0.39 -21.16
C TYR A 280 -30.12 -0.58 -22.21
N SER A 281 -31.43 -0.86 -22.16
CA SER A 281 -32.13 -1.54 -23.25
C SER A 281 -31.99 -0.66 -24.49
N THR A 282 -31.19 -1.10 -25.46
CA THR A 282 -31.24 -0.56 -26.81
C THR A 282 -32.62 -0.87 -27.36
N TYR A 283 -33.52 0.10 -27.30
CA TYR A 283 -34.70 0.11 -28.16
C TYR A 283 -34.17 0.17 -29.60
N SER A 284 -34.10 -1.01 -30.21
CA SER A 284 -34.02 -1.16 -31.66
C SER A 284 -35.27 -0.50 -32.23
N ASN A 285 -35.16 0.77 -32.64
CA ASN A 285 -36.15 1.37 -33.51
C ASN A 285 -36.00 0.72 -34.89
N HIS A 286 -36.70 -0.40 -35.08
CA HIS A 286 -37.08 -0.86 -36.41
C HIS A 286 -38.19 0.05 -36.92
N HIS A 287 -37.82 1.05 -37.72
CA HIS A 287 -38.70 1.68 -38.71
C HIS A 287 -37.92 1.95 -39.98
#